data_AF-A0A7V8Y7A7-F1
#
_entry.id   AF-A0A7V8Y7A7-F1
#
_cell.length_a   1.000
_cell.length_b   1.000
_cell.length_c   1.000
_cell.angle_alpha   90.00
_cell.angle_beta   90.00
_cell.angle_gamma   90.00
#
_symmetry.space_group_name_H-M   'P 1'
#
loop_
_entity.id
_entity.type
_entity.pdbx_description
1 polymer ?
#
loop_
_entity_poly.entity_id
_entity_poly.type
_entity_poly.pdbx_seq_one_letter_code
_entity_poly.pdbx_strand_id
1 'polypeptide(L)'
;MISRALNILKRQVGVAMVTVLFAGAVLTVVSSTAAYLTIKEFRSGQEDRKATEALAYAESGLDRLMLAVRTYGWNRINEAGCQFEPISVPTGNLGGGRFYDAYMTVFDPSLPTAGRLPPLGSWKKPGDAWSSTQTSQVCVNHQGALPQTPLFFALTSTGQHPTATRVIRQVVKIGARGLPIGLYADSVNVQGGTPTTLDISLVTPGSVSGREKLTFTGNDPYYKMGHFWAGQSMSVPAPAAVHALGAISCTKQACGDDLVEHPDVLECKANGSGGQSQWDQSGGGGDLTGAASCPGQAANPPPYSSFSMADLERARPTPKLTDQDYANLKSLAQASGLYCAMDASGSGSCTTPTGSFNTNGTIQSVTGTGKTFVAYFEFPATGDPFSTQRTLTWKAAVGPCSDDPAVNESVVIVVRYGSVDLTGQDEIVGSFFAPEGQAWLRGSGGTVKIHGTTIAKKIDFGGNAEVKLSSCWVNNMPGALLRVTPQTWSEVDR
;
A
#
# COMPACT_ATOMS: atom_id res chain seq x y z
N MET A 1 -15.41 101.95 37.94
CA MET A 1 -14.29 101.19 37.32
C MET A 1 -14.08 99.79 37.91
N ILE A 2 -14.28 99.57 39.22
CA ILE A 2 -14.01 98.27 39.89
C ILE A 2 -14.97 97.13 39.45
N SER A 3 -16.22 97.44 39.09
CA SER A 3 -17.20 96.46 38.60
C SER A 3 -16.84 95.82 37.24
N ARG A 4 -16.07 96.52 36.38
CA ARG A 4 -15.65 95.99 35.06
C ARG A 4 -14.49 94.99 35.15
N ALA A 5 -13.58 95.15 36.11
CA ALA A 5 -12.43 94.27 36.31
C ALA A 5 -12.82 92.90 36.92
N LEU A 6 -13.80 92.88 37.84
CA LEU A 6 -14.34 91.66 38.44
C LEU A 6 -15.11 90.76 37.44
N ASN A 7 -15.76 91.36 36.44
CA ASN A 7 -16.46 90.62 35.38
C ASN A 7 -15.49 89.99 34.36
N ILE A 8 -14.31 90.57 34.16
CA ILE A 8 -13.28 90.02 33.26
C ILE A 8 -12.59 88.80 33.92
N LEU A 9 -12.30 88.86 35.22
CA LEU A 9 -11.74 87.72 35.98
C LEU A 9 -12.73 86.54 36.09
N LYS A 10 -14.03 86.80 36.32
CA LYS A 10 -15.07 85.74 36.29
C LYS A 10 -15.23 85.09 34.91
N ARG A 11 -15.05 85.85 33.81
CA ARG A 11 -15.11 85.31 32.44
C ARG A 11 -13.90 84.44 32.11
N GLN A 12 -12.69 84.80 32.57
CA GLN A 12 -11.49 84.02 32.33
C GLN A 12 -11.44 82.70 33.12
N VAL A 13 -11.95 82.70 34.36
CA VAL A 13 -12.07 81.46 35.16
C VAL A 13 -13.10 80.49 34.55
N GLY A 14 -14.21 81.02 34.02
CA GLY A 14 -15.23 80.19 33.33
C GLY A 14 -14.71 79.55 32.04
N VAL A 15 -13.95 80.29 31.23
CA VAL A 15 -13.35 79.75 30.00
C VAL A 15 -12.29 78.70 30.33
N ALA A 16 -11.39 78.96 31.29
CA ALA A 16 -10.37 78.00 31.70
C ALA A 16 -10.98 76.69 32.23
N MET A 17 -12.06 76.77 33.03
CA MET A 17 -12.75 75.60 33.55
C MET A 17 -13.42 74.78 32.45
N VAL A 18 -14.04 75.43 31.46
CA VAL A 18 -14.64 74.75 30.30
C VAL A 18 -13.56 74.10 29.45
N THR A 19 -12.41 74.75 29.21
CA THR A 19 -11.31 74.16 28.45
C THR A 19 -10.72 72.94 29.14
N VAL A 20 -10.56 72.95 30.47
CA VAL A 20 -10.08 71.78 31.23
C VAL A 20 -11.09 70.64 31.22
N LEU A 21 -12.40 70.94 31.34
CA LEU A 21 -13.46 69.92 31.22
C LEU A 21 -13.50 69.32 29.81
N PHE A 22 -13.38 70.14 28.77
CA PHE A 22 -13.35 69.66 27.38
C PHE A 22 -12.09 68.86 27.08
N ALA A 23 -10.92 69.33 27.51
CA ALA A 23 -9.67 68.61 27.37
C ALA A 23 -9.71 67.28 28.14
N GLY A 24 -10.25 67.27 29.36
CA GLY A 24 -10.45 66.06 30.15
C GLY A 24 -11.41 65.07 29.49
N ALA A 25 -12.52 65.55 28.92
CA ALA A 25 -13.50 64.75 28.20
C ALA A 25 -12.91 64.15 26.90
N VAL A 26 -12.16 64.94 26.13
CA VAL A 26 -11.49 64.47 24.92
C VAL A 26 -10.42 63.43 25.27
N LEU A 27 -9.61 63.66 26.31
CA LEU A 27 -8.60 62.70 26.76
C LEU A 27 -9.22 61.37 27.22
N THR A 28 -10.36 61.41 27.91
CA THR A 28 -11.06 60.18 28.35
C THR A 28 -11.67 59.43 27.17
N VAL A 29 -12.25 60.11 26.18
CA VAL A 29 -12.75 59.46 24.96
C VAL A 29 -11.60 58.81 24.19
N VAL A 30 -10.50 59.54 23.93
CA VAL A 30 -9.33 59.00 23.21
C VAL A 30 -8.70 57.83 23.95
N SER A 31 -8.55 57.92 25.28
CA SER A 31 -8.00 56.83 26.11
C SER A 31 -8.92 55.60 26.11
N SER A 32 -10.23 55.81 26.14
CA SER A 32 -11.22 54.71 26.09
C SER A 32 -11.24 54.02 24.71
N THR A 33 -11.15 54.79 23.63
CA THR A 33 -11.04 54.24 22.26
C THR A 33 -9.74 53.48 22.06
N ALA A 34 -8.61 54.01 22.54
CA ALA A 34 -7.32 53.33 22.50
C ALA A 34 -7.34 52.01 23.29
N ALA A 35 -7.89 52.03 24.51
CA ALA A 35 -8.05 50.81 25.31
C ALA A 35 -8.96 49.78 24.63
N TYR A 36 -10.08 50.22 24.04
CA TYR A 36 -10.98 49.35 23.29
C TYR A 36 -10.29 48.70 22.08
N LEU A 37 -9.55 49.49 21.29
CA LEU A 37 -8.78 48.97 20.15
C LEU A 37 -7.71 47.97 20.62
N THR A 38 -7.02 48.26 21.71
CA THR A 38 -5.97 47.37 22.23
C THR A 38 -6.58 46.06 22.76
N ILE A 39 -7.73 46.11 23.44
CA ILE A 39 -8.47 44.91 23.86
C ILE A 39 -8.93 44.10 22.64
N LYS A 40 -9.39 44.76 21.57
CA LYS A 40 -9.80 44.11 20.33
C LYS A 40 -8.62 43.40 19.66
N GLU A 41 -7.46 44.06 19.56
CA GLU A 41 -6.23 43.46 19.01
C GLU A 41 -5.66 42.33 19.88
N PHE A 42 -5.77 42.42 21.21
CA PHE A 42 -5.39 41.31 22.08
C PHE A 42 -6.34 40.12 21.94
N ARG A 43 -7.64 40.37 21.72
CA ARG A 43 -8.63 39.32 21.47
C ARG A 43 -8.41 38.65 20.13
N SER A 44 -8.20 39.41 19.05
CA SER A 44 -7.88 38.85 17.73
C SER A 44 -6.59 38.03 17.78
N GLY A 45 -5.53 38.54 18.41
CA GLY A 45 -4.28 37.81 18.57
C GLY A 45 -4.41 36.52 19.40
N GLN A 46 -5.27 36.50 20.43
CA GLN A 46 -5.58 35.29 21.17
C GLN A 46 -6.41 34.30 20.37
N GLU A 47 -7.40 34.76 19.60
CA GLU A 47 -8.22 33.92 18.72
C GLU A 47 -7.37 33.29 17.60
N ASP A 48 -6.46 34.06 17.00
CA ASP A 48 -5.54 33.58 15.97
C ASP A 48 -4.58 32.50 16.51
N ARG A 49 -4.06 32.67 17.72
CA ARG A 49 -3.24 31.63 18.37
C ARG A 49 -4.02 30.36 18.60
N LYS A 50 -5.25 30.45 19.11
CA LYS A 50 -6.12 29.28 19.36
C LYS A 50 -6.54 28.59 18.06
N ALA A 51 -6.79 29.37 17.01
CA ALA A 51 -7.04 28.86 15.67
C ALA A 51 -5.82 28.12 15.10
N THR A 52 -4.62 28.66 15.30
CA THR A 52 -3.36 28.02 14.89
C THR A 52 -3.12 26.72 15.67
N GLU A 53 -3.40 26.70 16.97
CA GLU A 53 -3.36 25.46 17.77
C GLU A 53 -4.35 24.42 17.27
N ALA A 54 -5.61 24.81 17.00
CA ALA A 54 -6.61 23.91 16.45
C ALA A 54 -6.18 23.35 15.08
N LEU A 55 -5.54 24.17 14.23
CA LEU A 55 -4.97 23.72 12.96
C LEU A 55 -3.86 22.68 13.16
N ALA A 56 -2.91 22.94 14.07
CA ALA A 56 -1.84 21.99 14.39
C ALA A 56 -2.38 20.65 14.92
N TYR A 57 -3.46 20.67 15.70
CA TYR A 57 -4.13 19.44 16.15
C TYR A 57 -4.73 18.68 14.97
N ALA A 58 -5.37 19.38 14.02
CA ALA A 58 -5.91 18.76 12.81
C ALA A 58 -4.81 18.12 11.96
N GLU A 59 -3.66 18.80 11.79
CA GLU A 59 -2.49 18.27 11.07
C GLU A 59 -1.95 16.99 11.74
N SER A 60 -1.86 16.98 13.07
CA SER A 60 -1.46 15.77 13.81
C SER A 60 -2.42 14.59 13.58
N GLY A 61 -3.72 14.86 13.42
CA GLY A 61 -4.73 13.87 13.08
C GLY A 61 -4.51 13.28 11.68
N LEU A 62 -4.19 14.11 10.69
CA LEU A 62 -3.83 13.66 9.33
C LEU A 62 -2.60 12.75 9.33
N ASP A 63 -1.55 13.13 10.04
CA ASP A 63 -0.31 12.34 10.12
C ASP A 63 -0.56 10.95 10.72
N ARG A 64 -1.35 10.89 11.80
CA ARG A 64 -1.77 9.62 12.42
C ARG A 64 -2.60 8.77 11.47
N LEU A 65 -3.52 9.40 10.75
CA LEU A 65 -4.37 8.72 9.77
C LEU A 65 -3.55 8.15 8.61
N MET A 66 -2.57 8.89 8.09
CA MET A 66 -1.67 8.41 7.03
C MET A 66 -0.86 7.17 7.47
N LEU A 67 -0.49 7.08 8.74
CA LEU A 67 0.16 5.88 9.30
C LEU A 67 -0.83 4.72 9.41
N ALA A 68 -2.05 4.97 9.89
CA ALA A 68 -3.09 3.96 10.04
C ALA A 68 -3.50 3.35 8.69
N VAL A 69 -3.60 4.15 7.62
CA VAL A 69 -3.93 3.64 6.27
C VAL A 69 -2.99 2.52 5.83
N ARG A 70 -1.70 2.55 6.24
CA ARG A 70 -0.72 1.53 5.85
C ARG A 70 -0.95 0.17 6.53
N THR A 71 -1.74 0.11 7.59
CA THR A 71 -2.05 -1.15 8.29
C THR A 71 -3.31 -1.83 7.76
N TYR A 72 -4.03 -1.21 6.81
CA TYR A 72 -5.22 -1.79 6.18
C TYR A 72 -4.89 -2.40 4.82
N GLY A 73 -5.66 -3.42 4.41
CA GLY A 73 -5.63 -3.95 3.05
C GLY A 73 -6.33 -3.02 2.04
N TRP A 74 -5.98 -3.18 0.76
CA TRP A 74 -6.53 -2.34 -0.32
C TRP A 74 -8.07 -2.30 -0.35
N ASN A 75 -8.78 -3.42 -0.18
CA ASN A 75 -10.24 -3.47 -0.23
C ASN A 75 -10.87 -2.53 0.80
N ARG A 76 -10.34 -2.56 2.04
CA ARG A 76 -10.80 -1.69 3.12
C ARG A 76 -10.53 -0.22 2.85
N ILE A 77 -9.42 0.10 2.17
CA ILE A 77 -9.08 1.47 1.75
C ILE A 77 -9.98 1.91 0.60
N ASN A 78 -10.10 1.09 -0.43
CA ASN A 78 -10.79 1.34 -1.68
C ASN A 78 -12.29 1.56 -1.49
N GLU A 79 -12.89 0.87 -0.52
CA GLU A 79 -14.31 0.97 -0.17
C GLU A 79 -14.53 1.78 1.13
N ALA A 80 -13.51 2.51 1.59
CA ALA A 80 -13.59 3.35 2.78
C ALA A 80 -14.59 4.47 2.53
N GLY A 81 -15.70 4.41 3.25
CA GLY A 81 -16.76 5.36 3.06
C GLY A 81 -17.82 4.94 2.03
N CYS A 82 -17.85 3.67 1.62
CA CYS A 82 -18.81 3.12 0.66
C CYS A 82 -19.46 1.84 1.17
N GLN A 83 -18.80 0.69 0.99
CA GLN A 83 -19.21 -0.56 1.62
C GLN A 83 -18.68 -0.71 3.04
N PHE A 84 -17.62 0.02 3.40
CA PHE A 84 -17.05 0.02 4.73
C PHE A 84 -17.15 1.40 5.39
N GLU A 85 -17.16 1.41 6.72
CA GLU A 85 -17.01 2.65 7.49
C GLU A 85 -15.69 3.38 7.11
N PRO A 86 -15.60 4.70 7.32
CA PRO A 86 -14.39 5.45 7.03
C PRO A 86 -13.24 4.91 7.86
N ILE A 87 -12.05 4.88 7.28
CA ILE A 87 -10.86 4.59 8.07
C ILE A 87 -10.65 5.80 8.98
N SER A 88 -10.74 5.61 10.29
CA SER A 88 -10.55 6.65 11.29
C SER A 88 -9.46 6.25 12.26
N VAL A 89 -8.82 7.25 12.86
CA VAL A 89 -7.93 7.05 14.01
C VAL A 89 -8.66 7.42 15.29
N PRO A 90 -8.31 6.78 16.43
CA PRO A 90 -8.89 7.17 17.72
C PRO A 90 -8.74 8.67 17.95
N THR A 91 -9.83 9.29 18.41
CA THR A 91 -9.84 10.71 18.77
C THR A 91 -8.73 10.98 19.78
N GLY A 92 -7.74 11.78 19.39
CA GLY A 92 -6.65 12.12 20.29
C GLY A 92 -7.08 13.19 21.27
N ASN A 93 -7.08 12.88 22.57
CA ASN A 93 -7.29 13.86 23.61
C ASN A 93 -5.94 14.45 24.04
N LEU A 94 -5.75 15.75 23.78
CA LEU A 94 -4.53 16.48 24.12
C LEU A 94 -4.65 17.21 25.46
N GLY A 95 -5.75 16.99 26.19
CA GLY A 95 -6.05 17.61 27.47
C GLY A 95 -6.78 18.95 27.34
N GLY A 96 -7.49 19.36 28.40
CA GLY A 96 -8.11 20.69 28.48
C GLY A 96 -9.15 20.99 27.39
N GLY A 97 -9.88 19.98 26.90
CA GLY A 97 -10.87 20.14 25.82
C GLY A 97 -10.26 20.30 24.42
N ARG A 98 -8.99 19.92 24.24
CA ARG A 98 -8.27 19.93 22.97
C ARG A 98 -8.26 18.53 22.37
N PHE A 99 -8.68 18.41 21.11
CA PHE A 99 -8.74 17.11 20.45
C PHE A 99 -8.56 17.20 18.95
N TYR A 100 -8.21 16.08 18.34
CA TYR A 100 -8.32 15.87 16.91
C TYR A 100 -9.24 14.69 16.62
N ASP A 101 -9.98 14.78 15.52
CA ASP A 101 -10.72 13.69 14.92
C ASP A 101 -10.34 13.61 13.44
N ALA A 102 -10.00 12.42 12.94
CA ALA A 102 -9.50 12.28 11.58
C ALA A 102 -10.02 10.99 10.94
N TYR A 103 -10.51 11.12 9.72
CA TYR A 103 -11.05 10.03 8.93
C TYR A 103 -10.72 10.16 7.44
N MET A 104 -10.73 9.02 6.76
CA MET A 104 -10.51 8.90 5.33
C MET A 104 -11.73 8.29 4.66
N THR A 105 -12.12 8.87 3.53
CA THR A 105 -13.12 8.32 2.59
C THR A 105 -12.59 8.31 1.16
N VAL A 106 -13.22 7.54 0.29
CA VAL A 106 -13.04 7.65 -1.17
C VAL A 106 -13.32 9.07 -1.66
N PHE A 107 -12.66 9.44 -2.77
CA PHE A 107 -12.83 10.73 -3.41
C PHE A 107 -12.68 10.60 -4.93
N ASP A 108 -13.53 11.29 -5.69
CA ASP A 108 -13.38 11.35 -7.15
C ASP A 108 -13.30 12.81 -7.63
N PRO A 109 -12.12 13.27 -8.12
CA PRO A 109 -11.96 14.65 -8.60
C PRO A 109 -12.75 14.94 -9.87
N SER A 110 -13.14 13.91 -10.65
CA SER A 110 -13.85 14.07 -11.92
C SER A 110 -15.33 14.44 -11.73
N LEU A 111 -15.87 14.22 -10.53
CA LEU A 111 -17.26 14.51 -10.20
C LEU A 111 -17.46 15.98 -9.80
N PRO A 112 -18.68 16.52 -9.94
CA PRO A 112 -19.06 17.81 -9.36
C PRO A 112 -18.87 17.80 -7.84
N THR A 113 -18.61 18.95 -7.21
CA THR A 113 -18.27 19.07 -5.78
C THR A 113 -19.19 18.28 -4.85
N ALA A 114 -20.49 18.28 -5.09
CA ALA A 114 -21.48 17.54 -4.29
C ALA A 114 -21.40 16.01 -4.42
N GLY A 115 -20.79 15.49 -5.49
CA GLY A 115 -20.62 14.06 -5.76
C GLY A 115 -19.18 13.56 -5.57
N ARG A 116 -18.21 14.43 -5.29
CA ARG A 116 -16.80 14.04 -5.12
C ARG A 116 -16.55 13.19 -3.89
N LEU A 117 -17.41 13.32 -2.89
CA LEU A 117 -17.33 12.61 -1.62
C LEU A 117 -18.64 11.86 -1.39
N PRO A 118 -18.59 10.71 -0.70
CA PRO A 118 -19.80 10.06 -0.25
C PRO A 118 -20.51 10.96 0.80
N PRO A 119 -21.87 11.04 0.79
CA PRO A 119 -22.61 11.97 1.65
C PRO A 119 -22.34 11.80 3.14
N LEU A 120 -21.89 12.86 3.85
CA LEU A 120 -21.57 12.83 5.29
C LEU A 120 -22.78 12.62 6.24
N GLY A 121 -24.02 12.69 5.75
CA GLY A 121 -25.25 12.52 6.55
C GLY A 121 -25.73 11.08 6.74
N SER A 122 -25.16 10.11 6.02
CA SER A 122 -25.47 8.67 6.15
C SER A 122 -24.46 7.92 7.04
N TRP A 123 -23.54 8.65 7.67
CA TRP A 123 -22.53 8.12 8.58
C TRP A 123 -23.12 8.08 9.97
N LYS A 124 -23.37 6.87 10.45
CA LYS A 124 -23.70 6.67 11.86
C LYS A 124 -22.43 6.72 12.72
N LYS A 125 -22.57 6.98 14.01
CA LYS A 125 -21.43 7.15 14.93
C LYS A 125 -20.68 5.81 15.06
N PRO A 126 -19.39 5.83 15.47
CA PRO A 126 -18.68 4.60 15.83
C PRO A 126 -19.53 3.75 16.80
N GLY A 127 -19.85 2.51 16.42
CA GLY A 127 -20.66 1.56 17.20
C GLY A 127 -22.10 1.34 16.70
N ASP A 128 -22.59 2.13 15.76
CA ASP A 128 -23.88 1.88 15.11
C ASP A 128 -23.76 0.82 14.00
N ALA A 129 -24.78 -0.02 13.81
CA ALA A 129 -24.80 -1.02 12.75
C ALA A 129 -24.74 -0.37 11.34
N TRP A 130 -23.76 -0.78 10.55
CA TRP A 130 -23.52 -0.33 9.18
C TRP A 130 -24.61 -0.83 8.22
N SER A 131 -25.23 0.04 7.42
CA SER A 131 -26.16 -0.35 6.33
C SER A 131 -25.54 -0.03 4.96
N SER A 132 -25.21 -1.09 4.22
CA SER A 132 -24.22 -1.15 3.15
C SER A 132 -24.70 -0.74 1.73
N THR A 133 -25.41 0.36 1.57
CA THR A 133 -25.81 0.80 0.22
C THR A 133 -25.77 2.32 0.06
N GLN A 134 -24.57 2.90 -0.02
CA GLN A 134 -24.40 4.22 -0.60
C GLN A 134 -24.11 4.10 -2.10
N THR A 135 -25.14 4.29 -2.93
CA THR A 135 -25.08 4.27 -4.40
C THR A 135 -24.54 5.58 -4.98
N SER A 136 -23.50 6.16 -4.36
CA SER A 136 -22.86 7.34 -4.93
C SER A 136 -21.97 6.93 -6.11
N GLN A 137 -21.88 7.78 -7.13
CA GLN A 137 -21.06 7.49 -8.32
C GLN A 137 -19.58 7.25 -7.95
N VAL A 138 -19.06 7.94 -6.92
CA VAL A 138 -17.71 7.69 -6.41
C VAL A 138 -17.56 6.26 -5.88
N CYS A 139 -18.56 5.72 -5.16
CA CYS A 139 -18.52 4.33 -4.71
C CYS A 139 -18.55 3.33 -5.87
N VAL A 140 -19.36 3.60 -6.90
CA VAL A 140 -19.41 2.76 -8.11
C VAL A 140 -18.06 2.75 -8.83
N ASN A 141 -17.38 3.90 -8.93
CA ASN A 141 -16.08 4.01 -9.59
C ASN A 141 -14.96 3.28 -8.83
N HIS A 142 -15.09 3.16 -7.51
CA HIS A 142 -14.15 2.43 -6.66
C HIS A 142 -14.42 0.93 -6.63
N GLN A 143 -15.66 0.48 -6.84
CA GLN A 143 -16.03 -0.92 -6.68
C GLN A 143 -15.21 -1.87 -7.54
N GLY A 144 -14.49 -2.80 -6.90
CA GLY A 144 -13.64 -3.80 -7.56
C GLY A 144 -12.41 -3.22 -8.27
N ALA A 145 -12.11 -1.93 -8.08
CA ALA A 145 -10.93 -1.31 -8.66
C ALA A 145 -9.65 -1.90 -8.04
N LEU A 146 -8.66 -2.18 -8.89
CA LEU A 146 -7.38 -2.73 -8.48
C LEU A 146 -6.36 -1.62 -8.19
N PRO A 147 -5.37 -1.87 -7.30
CA PRO A 147 -4.38 -0.85 -6.94
C PRO A 147 -3.42 -0.48 -8.10
N GLN A 148 -3.49 -1.14 -9.26
CA GLN A 148 -2.77 -0.76 -10.49
C GLN A 148 -3.09 0.67 -10.92
N THR A 149 -4.38 1.02 -10.88
CA THR A 149 -4.86 2.35 -11.21
C THR A 149 -4.97 3.12 -9.91
N PRO A 150 -4.11 4.10 -9.65
CA PRO A 150 -4.17 4.77 -8.37
C PRO A 150 -5.41 5.65 -8.31
N LEU A 151 -6.16 5.52 -7.22
CA LEU A 151 -7.42 6.23 -6.98
C LEU A 151 -7.21 7.38 -6.00
N PHE A 152 -8.21 8.24 -5.88
CA PHE A 152 -8.14 9.39 -4.99
C PHE A 152 -8.94 9.17 -3.72
N PHE A 153 -8.46 9.75 -2.63
CA PHE A 153 -9.05 9.63 -1.30
C PHE A 153 -8.96 10.99 -0.61
N ALA A 154 -9.94 11.30 0.23
CA ALA A 154 -9.94 12.50 1.03
C ALA A 154 -9.71 12.14 2.49
N LEU A 155 -8.61 12.63 3.05
CA LEU A 155 -8.34 12.60 4.47
C LEU A 155 -8.87 13.91 5.04
N THR A 156 -9.84 13.84 5.94
CA THR A 156 -10.39 15.00 6.63
C THR A 156 -10.01 14.91 8.09
N SER A 157 -9.45 15.99 8.64
CA SER A 157 -9.22 16.09 10.07
C SER A 157 -9.80 17.36 10.65
N THR A 158 -10.47 17.23 11.78
CA THR A 158 -10.99 18.32 12.60
C THR A 158 -10.12 18.44 13.84
N GLY A 159 -9.46 19.58 13.99
CA GLY A 159 -8.77 19.95 15.22
C GLY A 159 -9.61 20.91 16.02
N GLN A 160 -9.76 20.63 17.31
CA GLN A 160 -10.56 21.42 18.24
C GLN A 160 -9.71 21.92 19.40
N HIS A 161 -9.80 23.22 19.62
CA HIS A 161 -9.44 23.92 20.83
C HIS A 161 -10.76 24.33 21.52
N PRO A 162 -10.83 24.48 22.86
CA PRO A 162 -12.07 24.83 23.57
C PRO A 162 -12.89 26.01 23.03
N THR A 163 -12.27 26.89 22.25
CA THR A 163 -12.93 28.07 21.67
C THR A 163 -12.64 28.25 20.18
N ALA A 164 -12.08 27.25 19.50
CA ALA A 164 -11.76 27.32 18.07
C ALA A 164 -11.76 25.92 17.45
N THR A 165 -12.35 25.77 16.27
CA THR A 165 -12.36 24.53 15.52
C THR A 165 -11.81 24.80 14.13
N ARG A 166 -10.93 23.92 13.63
CA ARG A 166 -10.37 23.97 12.29
C ARG A 166 -10.61 22.64 11.60
N VAL A 167 -10.96 22.68 10.32
CA VAL A 167 -11.17 21.47 9.52
C VAL A 167 -10.27 21.53 8.31
N ILE A 168 -9.33 20.60 8.22
CA ILE A 168 -8.46 20.47 7.06
C ILE A 168 -8.83 19.23 6.26
N ARG A 169 -8.60 19.32 4.96
CA ARG A 169 -8.73 18.21 4.04
C ARG A 169 -7.49 18.09 3.18
N GLN A 170 -6.96 16.89 3.11
CA GLN A 170 -5.89 16.51 2.19
C GLN A 170 -6.42 15.47 1.22
N VAL A 171 -6.35 15.76 -0.07
CA VAL A 171 -6.59 14.76 -1.10
C VAL A 171 -5.29 14.01 -1.34
N VAL A 172 -5.35 12.69 -1.31
CA VAL A 172 -4.23 11.82 -1.61
C VAL A 172 -4.59 10.90 -2.76
N LYS A 173 -3.57 10.50 -3.52
CA LYS A 173 -3.66 9.45 -4.52
C LYS A 173 -3.01 8.18 -3.96
N ILE A 174 -3.74 7.07 -3.93
CA ILE A 174 -3.26 5.78 -3.41
C ILE A 174 -3.29 4.74 -4.53
N GLY A 175 -2.18 4.03 -4.71
CA GLY A 175 -2.08 2.88 -5.62
C GLY A 175 -0.90 1.99 -5.26
N ALA A 176 -0.71 0.89 -5.99
CA ALA A 176 0.37 -0.05 -5.78
C ALA A 176 1.74 0.63 -5.95
N ARG A 177 2.68 0.28 -5.08
CA ARG A 177 4.04 0.84 -5.08
C ARG A 177 4.96 0.07 -6.01
N GLY A 178 4.72 0.14 -7.31
CA GLY A 178 5.66 -0.36 -8.34
C GLY A 178 6.16 -1.79 -8.12
N LEU A 179 5.25 -2.66 -7.67
CA LEU A 179 5.51 -4.08 -7.48
C LEU A 179 4.81 -4.85 -8.61
N PRO A 180 5.45 -5.87 -9.19
CA PRO A 180 4.68 -6.84 -9.93
C PRO A 180 3.80 -7.59 -8.92
N ILE A 181 2.62 -7.97 -9.35
CA ILE A 181 1.88 -8.98 -8.62
C ILE A 181 2.14 -10.30 -9.34
N GLY A 182 2.66 -11.29 -8.63
CA GLY A 182 2.92 -12.61 -9.18
C GLY A 182 4.28 -13.16 -8.76
N LEU A 183 4.91 -13.94 -9.63
CA LEU A 183 6.27 -14.42 -9.44
C LEU A 183 7.23 -13.60 -10.31
N TYR A 184 8.21 -12.95 -9.67
CA TYR A 184 9.23 -12.19 -10.39
C TYR A 184 10.63 -12.51 -9.87
N ALA A 185 11.53 -12.96 -10.74
CA ALA A 185 12.93 -13.14 -10.39
C ALA A 185 13.84 -13.04 -11.60
N ASP A 186 15.12 -12.73 -11.40
CA ASP A 186 16.08 -12.67 -12.50
C ASP A 186 16.35 -14.06 -13.10
N SER A 187 16.13 -15.13 -12.35
CA SER A 187 16.16 -16.50 -12.86
C SER A 187 15.26 -17.40 -12.02
N VAL A 188 14.77 -18.47 -12.64
CA VAL A 188 13.90 -19.45 -11.98
C VAL A 188 14.40 -20.86 -12.28
N ASN A 189 14.50 -21.70 -11.25
CA ASN A 189 14.88 -23.09 -11.41
C ASN A 189 13.92 -24.04 -10.68
N VAL A 190 13.50 -25.10 -11.36
CA VAL A 190 12.62 -26.13 -10.83
C VAL A 190 13.40 -27.43 -10.69
N GLN A 191 13.94 -27.65 -9.50
CA GLN A 191 14.86 -28.76 -9.26
C GLN A 191 14.10 -30.07 -9.01
N GLY A 192 12.98 -30.03 -8.29
CA GLY A 192 12.19 -31.22 -7.96
C GLY A 192 10.75 -30.92 -7.53
N GLY A 193 9.97 -31.99 -7.36
CA GLY A 193 8.53 -31.91 -7.07
C GLY A 193 7.68 -31.57 -8.30
N THR A 194 6.38 -31.39 -8.06
CA THR A 194 5.41 -30.90 -9.07
C THR A 194 4.71 -29.66 -8.51
N PRO A 195 5.41 -28.52 -8.39
CA PRO A 195 4.82 -27.28 -7.95
C PRO A 195 3.62 -26.87 -8.84
N THR A 196 2.56 -26.41 -8.18
CA THR A 196 1.37 -25.90 -8.84
C THR A 196 1.30 -24.39 -8.67
N THR A 197 1.01 -23.70 -9.77
CA THR A 197 0.82 -22.26 -9.84
C THR A 197 -0.61 -21.98 -10.29
N LEU A 198 -1.42 -21.43 -9.40
CA LEU A 198 -2.85 -21.20 -9.60
C LEU A 198 -3.11 -19.70 -9.77
N ASP A 199 -3.74 -19.31 -10.87
CA ASP A 199 -4.14 -17.92 -11.13
C ASP A 199 -2.97 -16.92 -11.02
N ILE A 200 -1.72 -17.35 -11.25
CA ILE A 200 -0.52 -16.53 -11.05
C ILE A 200 0.47 -16.68 -12.20
N SER A 201 0.89 -15.55 -12.76
CA SER A 201 1.91 -15.51 -13.83
C SER A 201 3.32 -15.37 -13.27
N LEU A 202 4.28 -15.94 -13.99
CA LEU A 202 5.70 -15.83 -13.71
C LEU A 202 6.37 -14.97 -14.77
N VAL A 203 7.05 -13.91 -14.35
CA VAL A 203 7.75 -12.98 -15.24
C VAL A 203 9.22 -12.93 -14.87
N THR A 204 10.12 -13.11 -15.85
CA THR A 204 11.57 -13.08 -15.61
C THR A 204 12.36 -12.44 -16.76
N PRO A 205 13.36 -11.60 -16.48
CA PRO A 205 14.34 -11.17 -17.48
C PRO A 205 15.36 -12.26 -17.85
N GLY A 206 15.45 -13.35 -17.08
CA GLY A 206 16.37 -14.45 -17.37
C GLY A 206 15.68 -15.69 -17.91
N SER A 207 16.34 -16.83 -17.73
CA SER A 207 15.84 -18.13 -18.19
C SER A 207 15.10 -18.87 -17.08
N VAL A 208 14.18 -19.75 -17.48
CA VAL A 208 13.46 -20.67 -16.61
C VAL A 208 13.92 -22.09 -16.93
N SER A 209 14.34 -22.86 -15.93
CA SER A 209 14.73 -24.26 -16.11
C SER A 209 13.80 -25.23 -15.39
N GLY A 210 13.48 -26.35 -16.03
CA GLY A 210 12.58 -27.37 -15.47
C GLY A 210 11.10 -27.00 -15.64
N ARG A 211 10.77 -26.31 -16.72
CA ARG A 211 9.41 -25.81 -17.00
C ARG A 211 8.35 -26.91 -16.95
N GLU A 212 8.70 -28.14 -17.34
CA GLU A 212 7.79 -29.30 -17.38
C GLU A 212 7.26 -29.74 -16.01
N LYS A 213 7.88 -29.25 -14.93
CA LYS A 213 7.49 -29.56 -13.55
C LYS A 213 6.57 -28.50 -12.93
N LEU A 214 6.43 -27.34 -13.57
CA LEU A 214 5.58 -26.23 -13.09
C LEU A 214 4.22 -26.28 -13.77
N THR A 215 3.17 -26.60 -13.02
CA THR A 215 1.81 -26.62 -13.57
C THR A 215 1.11 -25.29 -13.39
N PHE A 216 0.85 -24.57 -14.49
CA PHE A 216 0.02 -23.36 -14.52
C PHE A 216 -1.43 -23.68 -14.87
N THR A 217 -2.36 -23.10 -14.10
CA THR A 217 -3.79 -23.16 -14.37
C THR A 217 -4.49 -21.86 -13.96
N GLY A 218 -5.58 -21.53 -14.64
CA GLY A 218 -6.46 -20.42 -14.27
C GLY A 218 -6.11 -19.11 -14.97
N ASN A 219 -6.61 -18.00 -14.44
CA ASN A 219 -6.40 -16.68 -15.01
C ASN A 219 -5.83 -15.75 -13.95
N ASP A 220 -4.79 -15.00 -14.32
CA ASP A 220 -4.19 -14.02 -13.44
C ASP A 220 -5.18 -12.89 -13.14
N PRO A 221 -5.57 -12.68 -11.86
CA PRO A 221 -6.51 -11.62 -11.51
C PRO A 221 -5.90 -10.23 -11.70
N TYR A 222 -4.57 -10.10 -11.67
CA TYR A 222 -3.85 -8.85 -11.84
C TYR A 222 -3.52 -8.57 -13.30
N TYR A 223 -2.85 -9.49 -13.99
CA TYR A 223 -2.45 -9.26 -15.37
C TYR A 223 -3.63 -9.44 -16.35
N LYS A 224 -3.48 -8.79 -17.51
CA LYS A 224 -4.46 -8.70 -18.58
C LYS A 224 -3.73 -9.03 -19.87
N MET A 225 -4.45 -9.48 -20.89
CA MET A 225 -3.84 -9.87 -22.16
C MET A 225 -2.91 -8.78 -22.72
N GLY A 226 -3.31 -7.51 -22.66
CA GLY A 226 -2.50 -6.37 -23.12
C GLY A 226 -1.18 -6.15 -22.39
N HIS A 227 -1.00 -6.70 -21.17
CA HIS A 227 0.28 -6.64 -20.46
C HIS A 227 1.34 -7.49 -21.17
N PHE A 228 0.98 -8.69 -21.64
CA PHE A 228 1.89 -9.66 -22.25
C PHE A 228 1.94 -9.59 -23.78
N TRP A 229 0.82 -9.21 -24.40
CA TRP A 229 0.68 -9.14 -25.86
C TRP A 229 0.22 -7.75 -26.29
N ALA A 230 1.11 -7.02 -26.98
CA ALA A 230 0.83 -5.66 -27.42
C ALA A 230 -0.41 -5.61 -28.33
N GLY A 231 -1.27 -4.61 -28.09
CA GLY A 231 -2.53 -4.46 -28.84
C GLY A 231 -3.68 -5.35 -28.38
N GLN A 232 -3.45 -6.25 -27.42
CA GLN A 232 -4.52 -7.06 -26.81
C GLN A 232 -5.30 -6.29 -25.74
N SER A 233 -6.45 -6.85 -25.35
CA SER A 233 -7.36 -6.21 -24.41
C SER A 233 -6.75 -6.02 -23.01
N MET A 234 -6.98 -4.86 -22.42
CA MET A 234 -6.69 -4.55 -21.02
C MET A 234 -7.86 -4.88 -20.07
N SER A 235 -8.97 -5.42 -20.59
CA SER A 235 -10.12 -5.86 -19.79
C SER A 235 -10.19 -7.37 -19.60
N VAL A 236 -9.50 -8.14 -20.44
CA VAL A 236 -9.51 -9.61 -20.40
C VAL A 236 -8.35 -10.09 -19.52
N PRO A 237 -8.60 -10.87 -18.45
CA PRO A 237 -7.55 -11.51 -17.65
C PRO A 237 -6.58 -12.31 -18.52
N ALA A 238 -5.28 -12.22 -18.22
CA ALA A 238 -4.30 -13.07 -18.86
C ALA A 238 -4.37 -14.48 -18.26
N PRO A 239 -4.33 -15.55 -19.07
CA PRO A 239 -4.06 -16.90 -18.56
C PRO A 239 -2.75 -16.94 -17.80
N ALA A 240 -2.71 -17.69 -16.71
CA ALA A 240 -1.49 -17.85 -15.92
C ALA A 240 -0.43 -18.62 -16.73
N ALA A 241 0.76 -18.05 -16.89
CA ALA A 241 1.82 -18.65 -17.71
C ALA A 241 3.22 -18.17 -17.32
N VAL A 242 4.23 -18.68 -18.02
CA VAL A 242 5.63 -18.25 -17.90
C VAL A 242 5.99 -17.27 -19.00
N HIS A 243 6.51 -16.11 -18.61
CA HIS A 243 6.96 -15.06 -19.51
C HIS A 243 8.44 -14.74 -19.21
N ALA A 244 9.32 -15.19 -20.09
CA ALA A 244 10.77 -15.13 -19.89
C ALA A 244 11.47 -14.44 -21.05
N LEU A 245 12.31 -13.44 -20.77
CA LEU A 245 13.16 -12.84 -21.80
C LEU A 245 14.30 -13.79 -22.21
N GLY A 246 14.68 -14.72 -21.32
CA GLY A 246 15.56 -15.83 -21.64
C GLY A 246 14.82 -17.02 -22.24
N ALA A 247 15.50 -18.17 -22.25
CA ALA A 247 14.91 -19.43 -22.70
C ALA A 247 14.02 -20.04 -21.61
N ILE A 248 12.97 -20.74 -22.04
CA ILE A 248 12.16 -21.60 -21.18
C ILE A 248 12.61 -23.03 -21.47
N SER A 249 13.45 -23.57 -20.60
CA SER A 249 14.10 -24.86 -20.78
C SER A 249 13.40 -25.99 -20.04
N CYS A 250 13.42 -27.16 -20.65
CA CYS A 250 12.78 -28.38 -20.20
C CYS A 250 13.63 -29.61 -20.51
N THR A 251 13.30 -30.74 -19.89
CA THR A 251 14.02 -32.00 -20.15
C THR A 251 13.80 -32.49 -21.58
N LYS A 252 14.74 -33.31 -22.09
CA LYS A 252 14.61 -33.99 -23.39
C LYS A 252 13.32 -34.80 -23.52
N GLN A 253 12.89 -35.42 -22.44
CA GLN A 253 11.66 -36.20 -22.41
C GLN A 253 10.41 -35.32 -22.56
N ALA A 254 10.44 -34.10 -22.03
CA ALA A 254 9.34 -33.16 -22.14
C ALA A 254 9.35 -32.46 -23.51
N CYS A 255 10.43 -31.80 -23.88
CA CYS A 255 10.44 -30.90 -25.05
C CYS A 255 11.10 -31.47 -26.31
N GLY A 256 11.69 -32.67 -26.25
CA GLY A 256 12.43 -33.26 -27.35
C GLY A 256 13.87 -32.74 -27.42
N ASP A 257 14.48 -32.80 -28.61
CA ASP A 257 15.90 -32.51 -28.80
C ASP A 257 16.27 -31.03 -28.63
N ASP A 258 15.31 -30.11 -28.80
CA ASP A 258 15.55 -28.67 -28.70
C ASP A 258 15.66 -28.17 -27.25
N LEU A 259 15.16 -28.96 -26.27
CA LEU A 259 15.21 -28.67 -24.83
C LEU A 259 14.59 -27.33 -24.40
N VAL A 260 13.86 -26.66 -25.29
CA VAL A 260 13.29 -25.33 -25.11
C VAL A 260 11.83 -25.33 -25.55
N GLU A 261 10.95 -24.73 -24.75
CA GLU A 261 9.56 -24.49 -25.12
C GLU A 261 9.47 -23.22 -25.98
N HIS A 262 8.74 -23.30 -27.09
CA HIS A 262 8.50 -22.20 -28.04
C HIS A 262 9.76 -21.56 -28.65
N PRO A 263 10.62 -22.30 -29.38
CA PRO A 263 11.76 -21.70 -30.08
C PRO A 263 11.40 -20.94 -31.37
N ASP A 264 10.18 -21.13 -31.92
CA ASP A 264 9.66 -20.43 -33.12
C ASP A 264 8.22 -20.85 -33.48
N VAL A 265 7.75 -22.00 -32.99
CA VAL A 265 6.38 -22.51 -33.18
C VAL A 265 5.63 -22.73 -31.85
N LEU A 266 4.31 -22.91 -31.92
CA LEU A 266 3.52 -23.30 -30.76
C LEU A 266 3.90 -24.73 -30.34
N GLU A 267 4.52 -24.89 -29.17
CA GLU A 267 4.78 -26.17 -28.54
C GLU A 267 3.96 -26.29 -27.27
N CYS A 268 3.36 -27.46 -27.05
CA CYS A 268 2.43 -27.70 -25.94
C CYS A 268 3.00 -28.71 -24.95
N LYS A 269 4.32 -28.80 -24.91
CA LYS A 269 5.03 -30.01 -24.50
C LYS A 269 5.31 -30.00 -23.01
N ALA A 270 5.50 -28.83 -22.41
CA ALA A 270 5.86 -28.73 -21.01
C ALA A 270 4.80 -29.31 -20.05
N ASN A 271 3.50 -29.04 -20.25
CA ASN A 271 2.45 -29.41 -19.27
C ASN A 271 1.30 -30.26 -19.85
N GLY A 272 1.41 -30.74 -21.09
CA GLY A 272 0.39 -31.59 -21.72
C GLY A 272 -1.01 -30.93 -21.81
N SER A 273 -2.05 -31.78 -21.86
CA SER A 273 -3.42 -31.39 -22.23
C SER A 273 -4.26 -30.72 -21.13
N GLY A 274 -3.70 -30.52 -19.93
CA GLY A 274 -4.37 -29.81 -18.83
C GLY A 274 -3.62 -28.58 -18.34
N GLY A 275 -2.51 -28.23 -18.99
CA GLY A 275 -1.70 -27.07 -18.64
C GLY A 275 -2.10 -25.80 -19.39
N GLN A 276 -1.26 -24.78 -19.22
CA GLN A 276 -1.37 -23.50 -19.93
C GLN A 276 -0.08 -23.15 -20.69
N SER A 277 0.72 -24.15 -21.08
CA SER A 277 2.00 -23.89 -21.77
C SER A 277 1.82 -23.15 -23.10
N GLN A 278 0.65 -23.24 -23.75
CA GLN A 278 0.38 -22.49 -24.98
C GLN A 278 0.48 -20.96 -24.82
N TRP A 279 0.39 -20.49 -23.57
CA TRP A 279 0.44 -19.08 -23.20
C TRP A 279 1.83 -18.64 -22.74
N ASP A 280 2.80 -19.55 -22.69
CA ASP A 280 4.17 -19.22 -22.35
C ASP A 280 4.80 -18.32 -23.43
N GLN A 281 5.64 -17.39 -23.00
CA GLN A 281 6.42 -16.56 -23.91
C GLN A 281 7.91 -16.62 -23.56
N SER A 282 8.76 -16.82 -24.56
CA SER A 282 10.21 -16.89 -24.42
C SER A 282 10.90 -15.84 -25.29
N GLY A 283 12.13 -15.44 -24.95
CA GLY A 283 12.90 -14.52 -25.79
C GLY A 283 13.25 -15.07 -27.18
N GLY A 284 13.16 -16.39 -27.35
CA GLY A 284 13.33 -17.07 -28.64
C GLY A 284 12.03 -17.27 -29.40
N GLY A 285 10.86 -16.96 -28.83
CA GLY A 285 9.57 -17.24 -29.44
C GLY A 285 9.28 -16.47 -30.73
N GLY A 286 8.19 -16.86 -31.41
CA GLY A 286 7.83 -16.39 -32.75
C GLY A 286 6.36 -16.01 -32.89
N ASP A 287 5.96 -15.71 -34.13
CA ASP A 287 4.57 -15.47 -34.51
C ASP A 287 3.76 -16.78 -34.50
N LEU A 288 2.57 -16.75 -33.92
CA LEU A 288 1.66 -17.89 -33.82
C LEU A 288 0.38 -17.69 -34.62
N THR A 289 0.33 -16.66 -35.47
CA THR A 289 -0.81 -16.40 -36.34
C THR A 289 -1.15 -17.63 -37.19
N GLY A 290 -2.35 -18.18 -36.99
CA GLY A 290 -2.81 -19.39 -37.70
C GLY A 290 -2.37 -20.71 -37.08
N ALA A 291 -1.67 -20.70 -35.94
CA ALA A 291 -1.35 -21.91 -35.19
C ALA A 291 -2.62 -22.56 -34.63
N ALA A 292 -2.68 -23.89 -34.66
CA ALA A 292 -3.72 -24.65 -33.99
C ALA A 292 -3.51 -24.58 -32.47
N SER A 293 -4.59 -24.48 -31.69
CA SER A 293 -4.49 -24.49 -30.22
C SER A 293 -3.93 -25.81 -29.69
N CYS A 294 -3.30 -25.74 -28.52
CA CYS A 294 -2.79 -26.91 -27.86
C CYS A 294 -3.93 -27.86 -27.46
N PRO A 295 -3.83 -29.18 -27.72
CA PRO A 295 -4.88 -30.12 -27.34
C PRO A 295 -5.23 -30.02 -25.85
N GLY A 296 -6.51 -29.81 -25.54
CA GLY A 296 -7.01 -29.71 -24.16
C GLY A 296 -6.79 -28.36 -23.46
N GLN A 297 -6.12 -27.40 -24.11
CA GLN A 297 -5.98 -26.03 -23.61
C GLN A 297 -7.04 -25.10 -24.22
N ALA A 298 -7.12 -23.86 -23.73
CA ALA A 298 -8.14 -22.89 -24.15
C ALA A 298 -8.10 -22.64 -25.67
N ALA A 299 -9.27 -22.40 -26.26
CA ALA A 299 -9.38 -22.09 -27.69
C ALA A 299 -8.70 -20.74 -28.00
N ASN A 300 -7.96 -20.71 -29.12
CA ASN A 300 -7.12 -19.63 -29.64
C ASN A 300 -5.80 -19.45 -28.87
N PRO A 301 -4.65 -19.74 -29.52
CA PRO A 301 -3.36 -19.39 -28.95
C PRO A 301 -3.17 -17.87 -28.90
N PRO A 302 -2.18 -17.39 -28.13
CA PRO A 302 -1.79 -15.99 -28.22
C PRO A 302 -1.30 -15.63 -29.63
N PRO A 303 -1.27 -14.34 -30.00
CA PRO A 303 -0.80 -13.93 -31.32
C PRO A 303 0.68 -14.27 -31.56
N TYR A 304 1.50 -14.32 -30.51
CA TYR A 304 2.92 -14.65 -30.58
C TYR A 304 3.43 -15.23 -29.25
N SER A 305 4.46 -16.09 -29.32
CA SER A 305 5.19 -16.63 -28.17
C SER A 305 6.48 -15.88 -27.85
N SER A 306 6.86 -14.87 -28.64
CA SER A 306 8.02 -14.03 -28.33
C SER A 306 7.77 -13.17 -27.08
N PHE A 307 8.72 -13.14 -26.14
CA PHE A 307 8.72 -12.19 -25.01
C PHE A 307 9.87 -11.19 -25.18
N SER A 308 9.53 -9.96 -25.56
CA SER A 308 10.50 -8.91 -25.80
C SER A 308 10.82 -8.11 -24.53
N MET A 309 11.88 -7.29 -24.58
CA MET A 309 12.15 -6.30 -23.54
C MET A 309 10.95 -5.34 -23.34
N ALA A 310 10.24 -4.98 -24.41
CA ALA A 310 9.06 -4.11 -24.30
C ALA A 310 7.89 -4.80 -23.58
N ASP A 311 7.76 -6.12 -23.71
CA ASP A 311 6.76 -6.91 -22.97
C ASP A 311 7.15 -7.01 -21.49
N LEU A 312 8.43 -7.27 -21.22
CA LEU A 312 8.97 -7.21 -19.86
C LEU A 312 8.73 -5.84 -19.22
N GLU A 313 9.00 -4.73 -19.90
CA GLU A 313 8.76 -3.38 -19.37
C GLU A 313 7.30 -3.13 -18.98
N ARG A 314 6.33 -3.72 -19.70
CA ARG A 314 4.90 -3.59 -19.37
C ARG A 314 4.47 -4.48 -18.20
N ALA A 315 5.08 -5.65 -18.05
CA ALA A 315 4.72 -6.64 -17.03
C ALA A 315 5.55 -6.54 -15.75
N ARG A 316 6.75 -5.93 -15.79
CA ARG A 316 7.67 -5.86 -14.65
C ARG A 316 7.22 -4.84 -13.59
N PRO A 317 7.78 -4.90 -12.37
CA PRO A 317 7.62 -3.84 -11.39
C PRO A 317 8.08 -2.48 -11.91
N THR A 318 7.18 -1.51 -11.98
CA THR A 318 7.54 -0.11 -12.26
C THR A 318 6.82 0.87 -11.34
N PRO A 319 7.56 1.67 -10.53
CA PRO A 319 9.01 1.60 -10.29
C PRO A 319 9.40 0.48 -9.32
N LYS A 320 10.52 -0.22 -9.55
CA LYS A 320 11.15 -1.12 -8.56
C LYS A 320 11.19 -0.44 -7.18
N LEU A 321 10.94 -1.21 -6.10
CA LEU A 321 11.11 -0.70 -4.73
C LEU A 321 12.49 -0.04 -4.58
N THR A 322 12.46 1.21 -4.16
CA THR A 322 13.66 2.01 -3.91
C THR A 322 14.26 1.66 -2.55
N ASP A 323 15.51 2.05 -2.30
CA ASP A 323 16.10 1.90 -0.96
C ASP A 323 15.31 2.65 0.11
N GLN A 324 14.69 3.78 -0.25
CA GLN A 324 13.77 4.50 0.65
C GLN A 324 12.53 3.66 0.96
N ASP A 325 12.01 2.87 0.01
CA ASP A 325 10.88 1.98 0.27
C ASP A 325 11.25 0.87 1.24
N TYR A 326 12.43 0.27 1.06
CA TYR A 326 12.94 -0.71 2.02
C TYR A 326 13.19 -0.08 3.40
N ALA A 327 13.69 1.15 3.47
CA ALA A 327 13.85 1.86 4.74
C ALA A 327 12.49 2.13 5.42
N ASN A 328 11.46 2.49 4.63
CA ASN A 328 10.10 2.66 5.14
C ASN A 328 9.51 1.33 5.66
N LEU A 329 9.72 0.23 4.94
CA LEU A 329 9.30 -1.12 5.39
C LEU A 329 10.05 -1.54 6.66
N LYS A 330 11.34 -1.24 6.76
CA LYS A 330 12.13 -1.46 7.99
C LYS A 330 11.56 -0.68 9.18
N SER A 331 11.25 0.59 8.99
CA SER A 331 10.65 1.43 10.04
C SER A 331 9.27 0.91 10.46
N LEU A 332 8.43 0.45 9.52
CA LEU A 332 7.14 -0.17 9.83
C LEU A 332 7.32 -1.48 10.63
N ALA A 333 8.29 -2.32 10.25
CA ALA A 333 8.60 -3.55 10.99
C ALA A 333 9.05 -3.26 12.43
N GLN A 334 9.87 -2.23 12.63
CA GLN A 334 10.32 -1.81 13.96
C GLN A 334 9.19 -1.23 14.82
N ALA A 335 8.26 -0.48 14.21
CA ALA A 335 7.18 0.19 14.94
C ALA A 335 6.02 -0.74 15.30
N SER A 336 5.65 -1.65 14.40
CA SER A 336 4.39 -2.42 14.54
C SER A 336 4.46 -3.85 14.00
N GLY A 337 5.64 -4.34 13.58
CA GLY A 337 5.81 -5.64 12.94
C GLY A 337 6.88 -6.51 13.61
N LEU A 338 7.62 -7.26 12.80
CA LEU A 338 8.73 -8.10 13.23
C LEU A 338 10.01 -7.57 12.58
N TYR A 339 10.95 -7.08 13.36
CA TYR A 339 12.28 -6.70 12.85
C TYR A 339 13.34 -7.64 13.42
N CYS A 340 14.20 -8.19 12.56
CA CYS A 340 15.27 -9.07 12.97
C CYS A 340 16.62 -8.61 12.40
N ALA A 341 17.57 -8.37 13.29
CA ALA A 341 18.98 -8.16 12.93
C ALA A 341 19.68 -9.52 12.96
N MET A 342 20.08 -10.00 11.79
CA MET A 342 20.73 -11.30 11.62
C MET A 342 22.25 -11.14 11.55
N ASP A 343 22.98 -12.09 12.10
CA ASP A 343 24.42 -12.20 11.97
C ASP A 343 24.82 -13.03 10.73
N ALA A 344 26.12 -13.13 10.47
CA ALA A 344 26.64 -13.88 9.33
C ALA A 344 26.47 -15.40 9.46
N SER A 345 26.14 -15.91 10.65
CA SER A 345 25.94 -17.33 10.94
C SER A 345 24.49 -17.80 10.79
N GLY A 346 23.56 -16.86 10.53
CA GLY A 346 22.13 -17.15 10.41
C GLY A 346 21.36 -17.02 11.70
N SER A 347 22.01 -16.65 12.80
CA SER A 347 21.33 -16.36 14.07
C SER A 347 21.01 -14.87 14.15
N GLY A 348 20.03 -14.48 14.95
CA GLY A 348 19.65 -13.07 15.03
C GLY A 348 18.78 -12.75 16.24
N SER A 349 18.72 -11.45 16.54
CA SER A 349 17.80 -10.91 17.52
C SER A 349 16.62 -10.27 16.81
N CYS A 350 15.42 -10.71 17.18
CA CYS A 350 14.15 -10.27 16.65
C CYS A 350 13.39 -9.45 17.68
N THR A 351 12.68 -8.43 17.23
CA THR A 351 11.87 -7.52 18.04
C THR A 351 10.47 -7.39 17.46
N THR A 352 9.47 -7.46 18.33
CA THR A 352 8.07 -7.14 18.06
C THR A 352 7.60 -6.06 19.03
N PRO A 353 6.40 -5.45 18.85
CA PRO A 353 5.84 -4.51 19.81
C PRO A 353 5.71 -5.05 21.24
N THR A 354 5.66 -6.38 21.41
CA THR A 354 5.48 -7.02 22.72
C THR A 354 6.78 -7.51 23.37
N GLY A 355 7.92 -7.44 22.69
CA GLY A 355 9.20 -7.87 23.26
C GLY A 355 10.27 -8.27 22.24
N SER A 356 11.33 -8.90 22.72
CA SER A 356 12.45 -9.37 21.90
C SER A 356 12.72 -10.85 22.14
N PHE A 357 13.15 -11.55 21.09
CA PHE A 357 13.53 -12.96 21.16
C PHE A 357 14.68 -13.26 20.18
N ASN A 358 15.44 -14.30 20.45
CA ASN A 358 16.50 -14.74 19.53
C ASN A 358 15.98 -15.85 18.62
N THR A 359 16.48 -15.88 17.39
CA THR A 359 16.20 -16.93 16.40
C THR A 359 17.51 -17.50 15.86
N ASN A 360 17.52 -18.79 15.56
CA ASN A 360 18.60 -19.45 14.83
C ASN A 360 18.23 -19.55 13.34
N GLY A 361 17.75 -18.45 12.77
CA GLY A 361 17.38 -18.37 11.35
C GLY A 361 16.06 -19.04 11.00
N THR A 362 15.24 -19.43 11.99
CA THR A 362 13.94 -20.06 11.76
C THR A 362 12.83 -19.34 12.51
N ILE A 363 11.74 -19.04 11.81
CA ILE A 363 10.52 -18.44 12.36
C ILE A 363 9.40 -19.48 12.30
N GLN A 364 8.99 -20.00 13.47
CA GLN A 364 7.94 -21.01 13.59
C GLN A 364 6.56 -20.40 13.88
N SER A 365 6.53 -19.28 14.59
CA SER A 365 5.33 -18.53 14.89
C SER A 365 5.69 -17.07 15.07
N VAL A 366 4.71 -16.20 14.85
CA VAL A 366 4.83 -14.76 15.12
C VAL A 366 3.72 -14.39 16.07
N THR A 367 4.09 -13.85 17.23
CA THR A 367 3.16 -13.35 18.24
C THR A 367 3.45 -11.88 18.54
N GLY A 368 2.43 -11.16 18.99
CA GLY A 368 2.57 -9.74 19.32
C GLY A 368 2.61 -8.80 18.12
N THR A 369 2.22 -9.28 16.94
CA THR A 369 2.00 -8.47 15.72
C THR A 369 0.51 -8.32 15.44
N GLY A 370 0.15 -7.33 14.62
CA GLY A 370 -1.21 -7.23 14.08
C GLY A 370 -1.51 -8.30 13.03
N LYS A 371 -2.77 -8.34 12.55
CA LYS A 371 -3.22 -9.23 11.46
C LYS A 371 -2.51 -8.98 10.13
N THR A 372 -2.18 -7.71 9.88
CA THR A 372 -1.34 -7.29 8.77
C THR A 372 -0.08 -6.65 9.31
N PHE A 373 1.08 -7.20 8.95
CA PHE A 373 2.36 -6.72 9.48
C PHE A 373 3.51 -6.88 8.49
N VAL A 374 4.58 -6.14 8.74
CA VAL A 374 5.85 -6.25 8.01
C VAL A 374 6.83 -7.06 8.85
N ALA A 375 7.41 -8.09 8.25
CA ALA A 375 8.52 -8.85 8.80
C ALA A 375 9.80 -8.50 8.02
N TYR A 376 10.77 -7.86 8.67
CA TYR A 376 11.98 -7.36 8.04
C TYR A 376 13.21 -8.03 8.66
N PHE A 377 14.00 -8.69 7.82
CA PHE A 377 15.20 -9.42 8.18
C PHE A 377 16.40 -8.80 7.47
N GLU A 378 17.41 -8.43 8.24
CA GLU A 378 18.61 -7.79 7.70
C GLU A 378 19.83 -8.62 8.05
N PHE A 379 20.45 -9.21 7.03
CA PHE A 379 21.75 -9.85 7.14
C PHE A 379 22.88 -8.83 6.89
N PRO A 380 24.13 -9.13 7.29
CA PRO A 380 25.26 -8.27 6.97
C PRO A 380 25.44 -8.13 5.45
N ALA A 381 25.57 -6.89 4.96
CA ALA A 381 25.66 -6.60 3.54
C ALA A 381 26.89 -7.20 2.84
N THR A 382 27.93 -7.55 3.58
CA THR A 382 29.14 -8.20 3.07
C THR A 382 28.97 -9.72 3.08
N GLY A 383 29.21 -10.42 1.98
CA GLY A 383 29.16 -11.89 1.89
C GLY A 383 28.13 -12.40 0.86
N ASP A 384 28.06 -13.72 0.68
CA ASP A 384 27.20 -14.34 -0.33
C ASP A 384 25.73 -14.46 0.15
N PRO A 385 24.76 -13.75 -0.46
CA PRO A 385 23.35 -13.83 -0.07
C PRO A 385 22.70 -15.18 -0.36
N PHE A 386 23.32 -16.05 -1.18
CA PHE A 386 22.84 -17.39 -1.50
C PHE A 386 23.35 -18.47 -0.54
N SER A 387 24.24 -18.11 0.40
CA SER A 387 24.73 -19.04 1.41
C SER A 387 23.61 -19.57 2.31
N THR A 388 23.66 -20.85 2.65
CA THR A 388 22.71 -21.48 3.58
C THR A 388 22.74 -20.86 4.98
N GLN A 389 23.86 -20.26 5.38
CA GLN A 389 24.00 -19.51 6.63
C GLN A 389 23.25 -18.17 6.60
N ARG A 390 22.84 -17.70 5.42
CA ARG A 390 22.09 -16.45 5.23
C ARG A 390 20.70 -16.69 4.69
N THR A 391 20.18 -17.88 4.95
CA THR A 391 18.82 -18.25 4.58
C THR A 391 17.96 -18.23 5.82
N LEU A 392 16.95 -17.35 5.80
CA LEU A 392 15.86 -17.38 6.77
C LEU A 392 14.88 -18.48 6.40
N THR A 393 14.66 -19.44 7.30
CA THR A 393 13.58 -20.41 7.18
C THR A 393 12.30 -19.87 7.81
N TRP A 394 11.26 -19.67 7.00
CA TRP A 394 9.94 -19.26 7.47
C TRP A 394 8.98 -20.44 7.47
N LYS A 395 8.42 -20.77 8.64
CA LYS A 395 7.39 -21.81 8.83
C LYS A 395 6.10 -21.32 9.45
N ALA A 396 6.04 -20.06 9.85
CA ALA A 396 4.86 -19.50 10.48
C ALA A 396 3.70 -19.40 9.48
N ALA A 397 2.54 -19.91 9.89
CA ALA A 397 1.29 -19.67 9.17
C ALA A 397 0.92 -18.18 9.25
N VAL A 398 0.39 -17.64 8.15
CA VAL A 398 -0.23 -16.30 8.11
C VAL A 398 -1.43 -16.41 7.20
N GLY A 399 -2.64 -16.37 7.75
CA GLY A 399 -3.86 -16.60 7.00
C GLY A 399 -5.05 -16.90 7.91
N PRO A 400 -6.27 -16.99 7.36
CA PRO A 400 -6.58 -17.14 5.94
C PRO A 400 -6.61 -15.80 5.17
N CYS A 401 -6.57 -15.88 3.84
CA CYS A 401 -7.00 -14.76 3.00
C CYS A 401 -8.52 -14.66 3.07
N SER A 402 -9.06 -13.49 3.39
CA SER A 402 -10.50 -13.24 3.39
C SER A 402 -10.85 -11.89 2.75
N ASP A 403 -11.97 -11.83 2.03
CA ASP A 403 -12.54 -10.55 1.59
C ASP A 403 -13.11 -9.72 2.75
N ASP A 404 -13.37 -10.36 3.91
CA ASP A 404 -13.71 -9.67 5.16
C ASP A 404 -12.43 -9.12 5.83
N PRO A 405 -12.25 -7.78 5.87
CA PRO A 405 -11.08 -7.16 6.48
C PRO A 405 -10.93 -7.47 7.97
N ALA A 406 -12.02 -7.87 8.65
CA ALA A 406 -12.00 -8.21 10.06
C ALA A 406 -11.27 -9.53 10.34
N VAL A 407 -11.15 -10.43 9.36
CA VAL A 407 -10.48 -11.74 9.54
C VAL A 407 -9.32 -11.96 8.58
N ASN A 408 -9.13 -11.07 7.61
CA ASN A 408 -8.00 -11.15 6.67
C ASN A 408 -6.66 -10.95 7.38
N GLU A 409 -5.73 -11.88 7.18
CA GLU A 409 -4.36 -11.79 7.67
C GLU A 409 -3.38 -11.76 6.51
N SER A 410 -2.30 -10.97 6.64
CA SER A 410 -1.27 -10.92 5.61
C SER A 410 0.08 -10.45 6.15
N VAL A 411 1.16 -10.93 5.53
CA VAL A 411 2.52 -10.53 5.89
C VAL A 411 3.27 -9.95 4.70
N VAL A 412 4.08 -8.92 4.94
CA VAL A 412 5.12 -8.47 4.01
C VAL A 412 6.47 -8.93 4.56
N ILE A 413 7.06 -9.95 3.96
CA ILE A 413 8.39 -10.46 4.34
C ILE A 413 9.44 -9.81 3.46
N VAL A 414 10.40 -9.13 4.08
CA VAL A 414 11.57 -8.56 3.42
C VAL A 414 12.82 -9.17 4.00
N VAL A 415 13.65 -9.79 3.16
CA VAL A 415 14.98 -10.28 3.52
C VAL A 415 16.01 -9.51 2.72
N ARG A 416 16.80 -8.66 3.39
CA ARG A 416 17.91 -7.93 2.77
C ARG A 416 19.21 -8.70 2.93
N TYR A 417 20.00 -8.72 1.86
CA TYR A 417 21.34 -9.33 1.82
C TYR A 417 21.39 -10.81 2.21
N GLY A 418 20.28 -11.52 2.02
CA GLY A 418 20.14 -12.93 2.32
C GLY A 418 19.00 -13.56 1.51
N SER A 419 18.73 -14.82 1.80
CA SER A 419 17.72 -15.64 1.15
C SER A 419 16.60 -16.00 2.11
N VAL A 420 15.45 -16.40 1.55
CA VAL A 420 14.31 -16.91 2.31
C VAL A 420 13.98 -18.32 1.84
N ASP A 421 13.64 -19.17 2.79
CA ASP A 421 13.16 -20.53 2.60
C ASP A 421 11.76 -20.66 3.18
N LEU A 422 10.77 -20.63 2.31
CA LEU A 422 9.37 -20.78 2.65
C LEU A 422 9.06 -22.27 2.70
N THR A 423 8.93 -22.78 3.92
CA THR A 423 8.66 -24.20 4.18
C THR A 423 7.63 -24.36 5.28
N GLY A 424 6.72 -25.30 5.12
CA GLY A 424 5.67 -25.57 6.08
C GLY A 424 4.53 -26.29 5.39
N GLN A 425 3.54 -26.73 6.16
CA GLN A 425 2.30 -27.30 5.61
C GLN A 425 1.15 -26.28 5.62
N ASP A 426 1.35 -25.14 6.29
CA ASP A 426 0.33 -24.13 6.48
C ASP A 426 0.35 -23.06 5.39
N GLU A 427 -0.75 -22.32 5.31
CA GLU A 427 -0.94 -21.22 4.36
C GLU A 427 -0.14 -19.97 4.80
N ILE A 428 0.52 -19.34 3.82
CA ILE A 428 1.21 -18.07 4.00
C ILE A 428 0.64 -17.08 2.99
N VAL A 429 -0.18 -16.15 3.48
CA VAL A 429 -0.80 -15.06 2.73
C VAL A 429 0.08 -13.82 2.84
N GLY A 430 0.65 -13.36 1.73
CA GLY A 430 1.60 -12.26 1.84
C GLY A 430 2.39 -11.89 0.60
N SER A 431 3.42 -11.08 0.82
CA SER A 431 4.38 -10.64 -0.19
C SER A 431 5.79 -10.93 0.28
N PHE A 432 6.60 -11.53 -0.57
CA PHE A 432 7.95 -11.96 -0.21
C PHE A 432 8.97 -11.22 -1.07
N PHE A 433 9.94 -10.59 -0.43
CA PHE A 433 10.99 -9.81 -1.09
C PHE A 433 12.36 -10.30 -0.63
N ALA A 434 13.13 -10.87 -1.55
CA ALA A 434 14.55 -11.21 -1.37
C ALA A 434 15.38 -10.61 -2.53
N PRO A 435 15.46 -9.27 -2.65
CA PRO A 435 15.94 -8.61 -3.85
C PRO A 435 17.42 -8.90 -4.17
N GLU A 436 18.24 -9.21 -3.17
CA GLU A 436 19.64 -9.60 -3.36
C GLU A 436 19.87 -11.12 -3.36
N GLY A 437 18.90 -11.91 -2.88
CA GLY A 437 19.08 -13.34 -2.65
C GLY A 437 17.97 -14.19 -3.27
N GLN A 438 17.81 -15.37 -2.71
CA GLN A 438 16.96 -16.41 -3.28
C GLN A 438 15.70 -16.64 -2.43
N ALA A 439 14.58 -16.92 -3.11
CA ALA A 439 13.41 -17.53 -2.49
C ALA A 439 13.38 -19.03 -2.81
N TRP A 440 13.55 -19.87 -1.80
CA TRP A 440 13.30 -21.30 -1.87
C TRP A 440 11.84 -21.57 -1.54
N LEU A 441 11.12 -22.18 -2.48
CA LEU A 441 9.73 -22.59 -2.31
C LEU A 441 9.73 -24.12 -2.22
N ARG A 442 9.76 -24.65 -0.99
CA ARG A 442 9.87 -26.10 -0.77
C ARG A 442 9.04 -26.54 0.44
N GLY A 443 8.18 -27.53 0.24
CA GLY A 443 7.54 -28.21 1.36
C GLY A 443 8.47 -29.26 1.97
N SER A 444 9.09 -28.96 3.13
CA SER A 444 9.82 -29.97 3.91
C SER A 444 8.83 -30.93 4.59
N GLY A 445 8.39 -31.97 3.88
CA GLY A 445 7.46 -32.99 4.39
C GLY A 445 5.98 -32.71 4.13
N GLY A 446 5.65 -31.85 3.15
CA GLY A 446 4.27 -31.56 2.73
C GLY A 446 4.25 -30.60 1.55
N THR A 447 3.11 -29.93 1.30
CA THR A 447 2.99 -28.87 0.28
C THR A 447 2.92 -27.52 0.99
N VAL A 448 3.89 -26.64 0.73
CA VAL A 448 3.81 -25.25 1.19
C VAL A 448 2.77 -24.50 0.37
N LYS A 449 1.88 -23.75 1.01
CA LYS A 449 0.82 -22.98 0.33
C LYS A 449 1.10 -21.49 0.46
N ILE A 450 1.30 -20.83 -0.67
CA ILE A 450 1.70 -19.43 -0.73
C ILE A 450 0.64 -18.66 -1.49
N HIS A 451 -0.01 -17.71 -0.84
CA HIS A 451 -1.02 -16.86 -1.44
C HIS A 451 -0.47 -15.43 -1.56
N GLY A 452 -0.09 -15.02 -2.77
CA GLY A 452 0.36 -13.66 -3.05
C GLY A 452 1.54 -13.55 -4.01
N THR A 453 2.46 -12.63 -3.73
CA THR A 453 3.55 -12.25 -4.65
C THR A 453 4.93 -12.61 -4.11
N THR A 454 5.83 -13.07 -4.97
CA THR A 454 7.24 -13.35 -4.61
C THR A 454 8.16 -12.64 -5.58
N ILE A 455 9.07 -11.84 -5.03
CA ILE A 455 10.12 -11.14 -5.76
C ILE A 455 11.47 -11.50 -5.18
N ALA A 456 12.35 -12.04 -5.99
CA ALA A 456 13.69 -12.40 -5.55
C ALA A 456 14.72 -12.20 -6.66
N LYS A 457 16.01 -12.26 -6.33
CA LYS A 457 17.05 -12.40 -7.36
C LYS A 457 16.91 -13.75 -8.07
N LYS A 458 16.55 -14.79 -7.34
CA LYS A 458 16.33 -16.15 -7.84
C LYS A 458 15.15 -16.81 -7.13
N ILE A 459 14.33 -17.55 -7.85
CA ILE A 459 13.30 -18.42 -7.26
C ILE A 459 13.67 -19.87 -7.58
N ASP A 460 13.82 -20.70 -6.54
CA ASP A 460 13.97 -22.15 -6.73
C ASP A 460 12.77 -22.89 -6.15
N PHE A 461 12.19 -23.75 -6.98
CA PHE A 461 11.20 -24.73 -6.55
C PHE A 461 11.91 -26.04 -6.23
N GLY A 462 12.02 -26.33 -4.93
CA GLY A 462 12.78 -27.47 -4.40
C GLY A 462 11.93 -28.69 -4.02
N GLY A 463 10.60 -28.59 -4.11
CA GLY A 463 9.66 -29.64 -3.73
C GLY A 463 8.23 -29.27 -4.11
N ASN A 464 7.24 -29.90 -3.46
CA ASN A 464 5.84 -29.55 -3.69
C ASN A 464 5.53 -28.20 -3.04
N ALA A 465 5.08 -27.25 -3.86
CA ALA A 465 4.61 -25.94 -3.46
C ALA A 465 3.35 -25.63 -4.27
N GLU A 466 2.37 -25.02 -3.62
CA GLU A 466 1.21 -24.43 -4.25
C GLU A 466 1.35 -22.93 -4.11
N VAL A 467 1.56 -22.24 -5.23
CA VAL A 467 1.60 -20.78 -5.25
C VAL A 467 0.36 -20.29 -5.96
N LYS A 468 -0.39 -19.42 -5.31
CA LYS A 468 -1.63 -18.88 -5.84
C LYS A 468 -1.64 -17.36 -5.73
N LEU A 469 -2.22 -16.71 -6.73
CA LEU A 469 -2.64 -15.33 -6.62
C LEU A 469 -4.15 -15.28 -6.64
N SER A 470 -4.78 -15.25 -5.46
CA SER A 470 -6.23 -15.20 -5.36
C SER A 470 -6.75 -13.78 -5.58
N SER A 471 -7.99 -13.68 -6.07
CA SER A 471 -8.73 -12.40 -6.09
C SER A 471 -8.78 -11.76 -4.70
N CYS A 472 -8.99 -12.56 -3.66
CA CYS A 472 -8.94 -12.12 -2.27
C CYS A 472 -7.63 -11.39 -1.93
N TRP A 473 -6.47 -11.93 -2.34
CA TRP A 473 -5.19 -11.31 -2.03
C TRP A 473 -5.00 -10.01 -2.81
N VAL A 474 -5.37 -9.99 -4.10
CA VAL A 474 -5.26 -8.78 -4.93
C VAL A 474 -6.16 -7.67 -4.38
N ASN A 475 -7.37 -8.04 -3.96
CA ASN A 475 -8.31 -7.13 -3.30
C ASN A 475 -7.76 -6.66 -1.95
N ASN A 476 -7.06 -7.51 -1.19
CA ASN A 476 -6.53 -7.19 0.13
C ASN A 476 -5.02 -6.97 0.17
N MET A 477 -4.45 -6.41 -0.91
CA MET A 477 -3.02 -6.10 -0.97
C MET A 477 -2.59 -5.33 0.30
N PRO A 478 -1.51 -5.74 0.99
CA PRO A 478 -1.07 -5.08 2.21
C PRO A 478 -0.83 -3.59 2.01
N GLY A 479 -1.37 -2.73 2.89
CA GLY A 479 -1.24 -1.27 2.81
C GLY A 479 0.21 -0.77 2.83
N ALA A 480 1.13 -1.54 3.42
CA ALA A 480 2.56 -1.27 3.39
C ALA A 480 3.14 -1.23 1.95
N LEU A 481 2.49 -1.90 1.00
CA LEU A 481 2.86 -1.95 -0.42
C LEU A 481 2.14 -0.90 -1.27
N LEU A 482 1.32 -0.05 -0.65
CA LEU A 482 0.67 1.05 -1.31
C LEU A 482 1.53 2.31 -1.20
N ARG A 483 1.48 3.13 -2.26
CA ARG A 483 2.05 4.47 -2.29
C ARG A 483 0.95 5.48 -2.07
N VAL A 484 1.06 6.25 -0.99
CA VAL A 484 0.20 7.40 -0.71
C VAL A 484 0.92 8.65 -1.20
N THR A 485 0.33 9.36 -2.17
CA THR A 485 0.91 10.59 -2.75
C THR A 485 -0.04 11.76 -2.48
N PRO A 486 0.34 12.71 -1.61
CA PRO A 486 -0.43 13.94 -1.41
C PRO A 486 -0.66 14.67 -2.74
N GLN A 487 -1.85 15.22 -2.94
CA GLN A 487 -2.24 15.96 -4.15
C GLN A 487 -2.54 17.41 -3.81
N THR A 488 -3.54 17.64 -2.97
CA THR A 488 -3.98 18.97 -2.57
C THR A 488 -4.23 19.02 -1.07
N TRP A 489 -4.09 20.21 -0.50
CA TRP A 489 -4.38 20.50 0.89
C TRP A 489 -5.25 21.76 0.93
N SER A 490 -6.26 21.76 1.79
CA SER A 490 -7.17 22.89 1.97
C SER A 490 -7.74 22.94 3.38
N GLU A 491 -7.84 24.14 3.96
CA GLU A 491 -8.76 24.42 5.07
C GLU A 491 -10.18 24.45 4.49
N VAL A 492 -11.09 23.64 5.02
CA VAL A 492 -12.47 23.52 4.52
C VAL A 492 -13.38 24.58 5.14
N ASP A 493 -12.98 25.12 6.29
CA ASP A 493 -13.69 26.16 7.04
C ASP A 493 -13.29 27.59 6.66
N ARG A 494 -12.46 27.76 5.61
CA ARG A 494 -12.12 29.03 4.96
C ARG A 494 -12.60 29.03 3.52
#